data_AF-A0A821WR04-F1
#
_entry.id   AF-A0A821WR04-F1
#
_cell.length_a   1.000
_cell.length_b   1.000
_cell.length_c   1.000
_cell.angle_alpha   90.00
_cell.angle_beta   90.00
_cell.angle_gamma   90.00
#
_symmetry.space_group_name_H-M   'P 1'
#
loop_
_entity.id
_entity.type
_entity.pdbx_description
1 polymer ?
#
loop_
_entity_poly.entity_id
_entity_poly.type
_entity_poly.pdbx_seq_one_letter_code
_entity_poly.pdbx_strand_id
1 'polypeptide(L)'
;MDATLEANSRWTIDIVNENDLVDLLPLLRAWSTLHGGRLAVMNDLYVDENYRGQDIADLFIAEYARRGREHSALCLTWHTSVDNKRAQAVYERNGGVKSTRWLDYSKPR
;
A
#
# COMPACT_ATOMS: atom_id res chain seq x y z
N MET A 1 24.96 -3.95 14.65
CA MET A 1 26.06 -3.54 13.76
C MET A 1 25.44 -2.52 12.83
N ASP A 2 25.79 -1.25 13.04
CA ASP A 2 25.18 -0.07 12.40
C ASP A 2 25.36 -0.08 10.88
N ALA A 3 24.29 0.25 10.16
CA ALA A 3 24.36 0.68 8.77
C ALA A 3 23.58 1.99 8.62
N THR A 4 24.31 3.11 8.70
CA THR A 4 23.84 4.45 8.37
C THR A 4 23.50 4.51 6.89
N LEU A 5 22.24 4.81 6.55
CA LEU A 5 21.79 5.00 5.16
C LEU A 5 21.74 6.49 4.84
N GLU A 6 22.67 6.93 3.98
CA GLU A 6 22.57 8.24 3.33
C GLU A 6 21.42 8.23 2.33
N ALA A 7 20.48 9.16 2.53
CA ALA A 7 19.36 9.41 1.64
C ALA A 7 19.87 9.92 0.29
N ASN A 8 19.93 9.04 -0.69
CA ASN A 8 20.18 9.42 -2.07
C ASN A 8 19.03 8.98 -2.98
N SER A 9 18.70 9.89 -3.90
CA SER A 9 17.45 9.98 -4.64
C SER A 9 17.26 8.86 -5.67
N ARG A 10 16.87 7.65 -5.25
CA ARG A 10 16.32 6.61 -6.13
C ARG A 10 15.72 5.49 -5.28
N TRP A 11 14.39 5.37 -5.27
CA TRP A 11 13.68 4.44 -4.38
C TRP A 11 13.97 2.98 -4.73
N THR A 12 14.87 2.36 -3.99
CA THR A 12 14.92 0.92 -3.76
C THR A 12 14.72 0.74 -2.25
N ILE A 13 13.69 0.01 -1.83
CA ILE A 13 13.53 -0.35 -0.41
C ILE A 13 13.60 -1.87 -0.33
N ASP A 14 14.65 -2.34 0.33
CA ASP A 14 14.95 -3.73 0.62
C ASP A 14 14.95 -3.98 2.15
N ILE A 15 14.26 -5.06 2.53
CA ILE A 15 14.36 -5.95 3.71
C ILE A 15 13.74 -5.56 5.07
N VAL A 16 12.66 -6.32 5.35
CA VAL A 16 12.23 -7.09 6.55
C VAL A 16 13.07 -7.00 7.84
N ASN A 17 12.54 -6.32 8.84
CA ASN A 17 12.57 -6.70 10.26
C ASN A 17 11.20 -6.31 10.87
N GLU A 18 10.67 -7.13 11.78
CA GLU A 18 9.46 -6.86 12.58
C GLU A 18 9.48 -5.49 13.29
N ASN A 19 10.68 -4.95 13.59
CA ASN A 19 10.87 -3.62 14.18
C ASN A 19 11.02 -2.49 13.15
N ASP A 20 11.24 -2.79 11.87
CA ASP A 20 11.33 -1.80 10.78
C ASP A 20 9.99 -1.62 10.04
N LEU A 21 8.97 -2.41 10.38
CA LEU A 21 7.63 -2.37 9.76
C LEU A 21 6.91 -1.02 9.98
N VAL A 22 7.33 -0.23 10.97
CA VAL A 22 6.59 0.94 11.46
C VAL A 22 6.86 2.20 10.62
N ASP A 23 8.03 2.30 9.98
CA ASP A 23 8.48 3.49 9.24
C ASP A 23 8.33 3.38 7.70
N LEU A 24 7.85 2.24 7.20
CA LEU A 24 7.88 1.89 5.77
C LEU A 24 6.66 2.34 4.93
N LEU A 25 5.76 3.14 5.49
CA LEU A 25 4.45 3.34 4.85
C LEU A 25 4.19 4.82 4.56
N PRO A 26 4.60 5.35 3.40
CA PRO A 26 4.07 6.61 2.93
C PRO A 26 2.58 6.42 2.60
N LEU A 27 1.74 6.54 3.63
CA LEU A 27 0.32 6.79 3.50
C LEU A 27 0.15 8.15 2.83
N LEU A 28 0.00 8.14 1.50
CA LEU A 28 -0.33 9.36 0.80
C LEU A 28 -1.78 9.70 1.13
N ARG A 29 -1.98 10.89 1.68
CA ARG A 29 -3.31 11.43 1.98
C ARG A 29 -3.72 12.30 0.80
N ALA A 30 -4.79 11.93 0.14
CA ALA A 30 -5.39 12.72 -0.92
C ALA A 30 -6.80 13.15 -0.52
N TRP A 31 -7.16 14.39 -0.78
CA TRP A 31 -8.57 14.78 -0.76
C TRP A 31 -9.21 14.33 -2.08
N SER A 32 -10.26 13.53 -1.99
CA SER A 32 -11.01 13.09 -3.15
C SER A 32 -12.34 13.81 -3.18
N THR A 33 -12.54 14.65 -4.20
CA THR A 33 -13.86 15.25 -4.48
C THR A 33 -14.86 14.19 -4.92
N LEU A 34 -14.39 13.12 -5.58
CA LEU A 34 -15.20 11.98 -5.99
C LEU A 34 -15.85 11.27 -4.80
N HIS A 35 -15.12 11.14 -3.69
CA HIS A 35 -15.60 10.48 -2.47
C HIS A 35 -16.06 11.47 -1.39
N GLY A 36 -15.88 12.78 -1.60
CA GLY A 36 -16.26 13.81 -0.64
C GLY A 36 -15.40 13.85 0.63
N GLY A 37 -14.16 13.36 0.60
CA GLY A 37 -13.30 13.35 1.79
C GLY A 37 -11.89 12.80 1.58
N ARG A 38 -11.18 12.58 2.69
CA ARG A 38 -9.80 12.09 2.67
C ARG A 38 -9.75 10.61 2.32
N LEU A 39 -8.80 10.24 1.47
CA LEU A 39 -8.46 8.85 1.20
C LEU A 39 -7.07 8.56 1.77
N ALA A 40 -6.91 7.34 2.27
CA ALA A 40 -5.61 6.74 2.52
C ALA A 40 -5.21 5.97 1.26
N VAL A 41 -4.04 6.26 0.70
CA VAL A 41 -3.53 5.56 -0.50
C VAL A 41 -2.34 4.69 -0.11
N MET A 42 -2.40 3.41 -0.47
CA MET A 42 -1.28 2.47 -0.39
C MET A 42 -0.72 2.30 -1.81
N ASN A 43 0.47 2.86 -2.05
CA ASN A 43 1.09 2.87 -3.38
C ASN A 43 1.63 1.48 -3.75
N ASP A 44 2.70 1.04 -3.08
CA ASP A 44 3.34 -0.24 -3.35
C ASP A 44 3.39 -1.08 -2.08
N LEU A 45 3.01 -2.34 -2.21
CA LEU A 45 3.17 -3.37 -1.18
C LEU A 45 3.96 -4.52 -1.80
N TYR A 46 5.22 -4.66 -1.38
CA TYR A 46 6.08 -5.74 -1.78
C TYR A 46 6.47 -6.57 -0.57
N VAL A 47 6.36 -7.89 -0.71
CA VAL A 47 6.87 -8.86 0.28
C VAL A 47 7.90 -9.70 -0.44
N ASP A 48 9.11 -9.72 0.12
CA ASP A 48 10.23 -10.53 -0.35
C ASP A 48 9.82 -12.00 -0.44
N GLU A 49 10.34 -12.69 -1.45
CA GLU A 49 9.88 -14.02 -1.81
C GLU A 49 10.03 -15.05 -0.69
N ASN A 50 11.08 -14.91 0.12
CA ASN A 50 11.38 -15.80 1.25
C ASN A 50 10.37 -15.67 2.39
N TYR A 51 9.63 -14.56 2.44
CA TYR A 51 8.69 -14.23 3.51
C TYR A 51 7.22 -14.29 3.05
N ARG A 52 6.98 -14.70 1.80
CA ARG A 52 5.64 -14.87 1.25
C ARG A 52 4.92 -16.07 1.88
N GLY A 53 3.60 -15.96 1.99
CA GLY A 53 2.76 -17.02 2.57
C GLY A 53 2.71 -17.01 4.10
N GLN A 54 3.27 -15.97 4.73
CA GLN A 54 3.28 -15.78 6.18
C GLN A 54 2.38 -14.60 6.62
N ASP A 55 1.35 -14.30 5.83
CA ASP A 55 0.36 -13.23 6.07
C ASP A 55 0.90 -11.81 6.31
N ILE A 56 2.17 -11.56 5.98
CA ILE A 56 2.84 -10.26 6.14
C ILE A 56 2.09 -9.15 5.40
N ALA A 57 1.63 -9.42 4.18
CA ALA A 57 0.86 -8.46 3.39
C ALA A 57 -0.47 -8.09 4.08
N ASP A 58 -1.11 -9.04 4.75
CA ASP A 58 -2.36 -8.82 5.48
C ASP A 58 -2.13 -7.95 6.71
N LEU A 59 -1.03 -8.19 7.44
CA LEU A 59 -0.61 -7.34 8.58
C LEU A 59 -0.39 -5.89 8.14
N PHE A 60 0.30 -5.69 7.01
CA PHE A 60 0.49 -4.36 6.46
C PHE A 60 -0.83 -3.69 6.07
N ILE A 61 -1.70 -4.37 5.34
CA ILE A 61 -3.01 -3.81 4.94
C ILE A 61 -3.83 -3.42 6.18
N ALA A 62 -3.82 -4.26 7.22
CA ALA A 62 -4.51 -3.97 8.47
C ALA A 62 -3.95 -2.71 9.16
N GLU A 63 -2.62 -2.55 9.21
CA GLU A 63 -1.97 -1.38 9.78
C GLU A 63 -2.23 -0.10 8.97
N TYR A 64 -2.16 -0.17 7.64
CA TYR A 64 -2.54 0.91 6.73
C TYR A 64 -3.99 1.35 6.97
N ALA A 65 -4.91 0.38 7.10
CA ALA A 65 -6.31 0.66 7.36
C ALA A 65 -6.52 1.28 8.75
N ARG A 66 -5.79 0.82 9.77
CA ARG A 66 -5.82 1.38 11.13
C ARG A 66 -5.38 2.83 11.14
N ARG A 67 -4.21 3.14 10.58
CA ARG A 67 -3.69 4.51 10.44
C ARG A 67 -4.62 5.40 9.59
N GLY A 68 -5.19 4.86 8.52
CA GLY A 68 -6.19 5.56 7.71
C GLY A 68 -7.38 6.02 8.54
N ARG A 69 -7.92 5.14 9.39
CA ARG A 69 -9.02 5.48 10.31
C ARG A 69 -8.62 6.54 11.34
N GLU A 70 -7.45 6.43 11.95
CA GLU A 70 -6.93 7.43 12.91
C GLU A 70 -6.84 8.84 12.30
N HIS A 71 -6.61 8.92 11.00
CA HIS A 71 -6.53 10.17 10.26
C HIS A 71 -7.83 10.54 9.51
N SER A 72 -8.95 9.92 9.86
CA SER A 72 -10.27 10.19 9.30
C SER A 72 -10.34 10.00 7.77
N ALA A 73 -9.58 9.04 7.24
CA ALA A 73 -9.76 8.61 5.86
C ALA A 73 -11.08 7.84 5.71
N LEU A 74 -11.80 8.11 4.61
CA LEU A 74 -13.04 7.42 4.26
C LEU A 74 -12.79 5.97 3.85
N CYS A 75 -11.69 5.72 3.14
CA CYS A 75 -11.24 4.37 2.82
C CYS A 75 -9.73 4.33 2.55
N LEU A 76 -9.19 3.10 2.60
CA LEU A 76 -7.88 2.76 2.06
C LEU A 76 -8.06 2.34 0.60
N THR A 77 -7.28 2.90 -0.31
CA THR A 77 -7.32 2.60 -1.74
C THR A 77 -5.93 2.28 -2.28
N TRP A 78 -5.90 1.42 -3.30
CA TRP A 78 -4.71 0.96 -4.00
C TRP A 78 -5.08 0.56 -5.43
N HIS A 79 -4.10 0.57 -6.32
CA HIS A 79 -4.24 0.06 -7.68
C HIS A 79 -3.28 -1.09 -7.92
N THR A 80 -3.68 -2.02 -8.78
CA THR A 80 -2.81 -3.10 -9.23
C THR A 80 -3.13 -3.43 -10.68
N SER A 81 -2.15 -3.98 -11.38
CA SER A 81 -2.38 -4.53 -12.72
C SER A 81 -3.47 -5.60 -12.69
N VAL A 82 -4.27 -5.63 -13.76
CA VAL A 82 -5.31 -6.64 -14.02
C VAL A 82 -4.74 -8.06 -14.09
N ASP A 83 -3.45 -8.20 -14.39
CA ASP A 83 -2.75 -9.48 -14.49
C ASP A 83 -2.10 -9.93 -13.19
N ASN A 84 -1.98 -9.03 -12.20
CA ASN A 84 -1.41 -9.37 -10.89
C ASN A 84 -2.45 -10.09 -10.01
N LYS A 85 -2.79 -11.33 -10.40
CA LYS A 85 -3.80 -12.16 -9.71
C LYS A 85 -3.44 -12.46 -8.27
N ARG A 86 -2.14 -12.58 -7.99
CA ARG A 86 -1.63 -12.80 -6.62
C ARG A 86 -1.99 -11.63 -5.71
N ALA A 87 -1.69 -10.39 -6.12
CA ALA A 87 -2.05 -9.22 -5.33
C ALA A 87 -3.57 -9.06 -5.21
N GLN A 88 -4.33 -9.29 -6.29
CA GLN A 88 -5.79 -9.25 -6.25
C GLN A 88 -6.37 -10.20 -5.20
N ALA A 89 -5.87 -11.44 -5.10
CA ALA A 89 -6.32 -12.40 -4.10
C ALA A 89 -6.02 -11.93 -2.66
N VAL A 90 -4.86 -11.30 -2.42
CA VAL A 90 -4.52 -10.68 -1.13
C VAL A 90 -5.48 -9.52 -0.82
N TYR A 91 -5.76 -8.67 -1.80
CA TYR A 91 -6.63 -7.52 -1.60
C TYR A 91 -8.08 -7.94 -1.34
N GLU A 92 -8.61 -8.89 -2.10
CA GLU A 92 -9.98 -9.39 -1.95
C GLU A 92 -10.19 -10.05 -0.58
N ARG A 93 -9.24 -10.87 -0.09
CA ARG A 93 -9.35 -11.48 1.24
C ARG A 93 -9.24 -10.47 2.40
N ASN A 94 -8.57 -9.33 2.19
CA ASN A 94 -8.52 -8.22 3.15
C ASN A 94 -9.73 -7.26 3.03
N GLY A 95 -10.80 -7.65 2.34
CA GLY A 95 -12.01 -6.83 2.18
C GLY A 95 -11.89 -5.74 1.11
N GLY A 96 -10.84 -5.79 0.28
CA GLY A 96 -10.72 -4.95 -0.90
C GLY A 96 -11.83 -5.24 -1.91
N VAL A 97 -12.50 -4.20 -2.37
CA VAL A 97 -13.57 -4.30 -3.37
C VAL A 97 -13.05 -3.79 -4.71
N LYS A 98 -13.06 -4.67 -5.72
CA LYS A 98 -12.67 -4.33 -7.09
C LYS A 98 -13.69 -3.36 -7.70
N SER A 99 -13.22 -2.20 -8.17
CA SER A 99 -14.09 -1.29 -8.93
C SER A 99 -14.39 -1.87 -10.31
N THR A 100 -15.65 -1.80 -10.72
CA THR A 100 -16.11 -2.07 -12.08
C THR A 100 -16.50 -0.81 -12.83
N ARG A 101 -16.30 0.37 -12.22
CA ARG A 101 -16.86 1.66 -12.68
C ARG A 101 -15.83 2.63 -13.23
N TRP A 102 -14.54 2.39 -13.00
CA TRP A 102 -13.49 3.34 -13.27
C TRP A 102 -12.48 2.78 -14.27
N LEU A 103 -12.02 3.64 -15.18
CA LEU A 103 -10.93 3.38 -16.10
C LEU A 103 -9.78 4.33 -15.78
N ASP A 104 -8.56 3.81 -15.74
CA ASP A 104 -7.36 4.60 -15.51
C ASP A 104 -6.75 5.03 -16.84
N TYR A 105 -6.56 6.34 -17.02
CA TYR A 105 -5.88 6.93 -18.19
C TYR A 105 -4.72 7.80 -17.71
N SER A 106 -3.59 7.74 -18.41
CA SER A 106 -2.46 8.65 -18.18
C SER A 106 -1.93 9.18 -19.51
N LYS A 107 -1.40 10.40 -19.50
CA LYS A 107 -0.70 10.99 -20.64
C LYS A 107 0.77 11.14 -20.24
N PRO A 108 1.71 10.37 -20.82
CA PRO A 108 3.13 10.61 -20.62
C PRO A 108 3.51 11.99 -21.17
N ARG A 109 4.53 12.62 -20.56
CA ARG A 109 5.06 13.91 -21.04
C ARG A 109 5.76 13.76 -22.38
#